data_AF-A0A9Q4HCS5-F1
#
_entry.id   AF-A0A9Q4HCS5-F1
#
_cell.length_a   1.000
_cell.length_b   1.000
_cell.length_c   1.000
_cell.angle_alpha   90.00
_cell.angle_beta   90.00
_cell.angle_gamma   90.00
#
_symmetry.space_group_name_H-M   'P 1'
#
loop_
_entity.id
_entity.type
_entity.pdbx_description
1 polymer ?
#
loop_
_entity_poly.entity_id
_entity_poly.type
_entity_poly.pdbx_seq_one_letter_code
_entity_poly.pdbx_strand_id
1 'polypeptide(L)'
;MVITLRNKCGILLLTAVCIMLLGCQQQKEETPFYYGTWDEGITPGPMDGVKSATVTFTKDEVVETEVIEGRGEVQLPFMAYKVVSQSTDGSIEIQYLGPYYPLKSTLKRGENGTLIWEQNGQTKTMTRIKS
;
A
#
# COMPACT_ATOMS: atom_id res chain seq x y z
N MET A 1 9.11 48.27 33.18
CA MET A 1 9.97 47.54 32.21
C MET A 1 9.68 46.03 32.24
N VAL A 2 8.41 45.61 32.10
CA VAL A 2 7.99 44.19 32.20
C VAL A 2 7.18 43.75 30.97
N ILE A 3 6.51 44.70 30.32
CA ILE A 3 5.64 44.46 29.15
C ILE A 3 6.47 44.10 27.91
N THR A 4 7.68 44.65 27.77
CA THR A 4 8.56 44.44 26.61
C THR A 4 9.20 43.04 26.57
N LEU A 5 9.40 42.37 27.72
CA LEU A 5 9.91 40.99 27.76
C LEU A 5 8.81 39.97 27.46
N ARG A 6 7.58 40.21 27.95
CA ARG A 6 6.43 39.30 27.76
C ARG A 6 6.06 39.13 26.28
N ASN A 7 6.23 40.19 25.48
CA ASN A 7 5.95 40.15 24.05
C ASN A 7 7.01 39.38 23.24
N LYS A 8 8.29 39.46 23.63
CA LYS A 8 9.39 38.73 22.97
C LYS A 8 9.29 37.21 23.16
N CYS A 9 8.93 36.76 24.36
CA CYS A 9 8.75 35.32 24.63
C CYS A 9 7.53 34.73 23.90
N GLY A 10 6.43 35.49 23.77
CA GLY A 10 5.25 35.03 23.04
C GLY A 10 5.50 34.79 21.55
N ILE A 11 6.30 35.65 20.91
CA ILE A 11 6.67 35.52 19.49
C ILE A 11 7.61 34.34 19.25
N LEU A 12 8.55 34.10 20.17
CA LEU A 12 9.46 32.93 20.14
C LEU A 12 8.71 31.60 20.31
N LEU A 13 7.71 31.56 21.19
CA LEU A 13 6.88 30.36 21.37
C LEU A 13 5.99 30.07 20.16
N LEU A 14 5.42 31.10 19.51
CA LEU A 14 4.60 30.93 18.32
C LEU A 14 5.41 30.36 17.14
N THR A 15 6.63 30.87 16.94
CA THR A 15 7.51 30.41 15.85
C THR A 15 7.97 28.97 16.05
N ALA A 16 8.29 28.57 17.28
CA ALA A 16 8.63 27.18 17.60
C ALA A 16 7.47 26.20 17.35
N VAL A 17 6.22 26.59 17.68
CA VAL A 17 5.03 25.78 17.40
C VAL A 17 4.74 25.71 15.91
N CYS A 18 4.91 26.79 15.16
CA CYS A 18 4.77 26.78 13.69
C CYS A 18 5.80 25.87 13.02
N ILE A 19 7.05 25.85 13.50
CA ILE A 19 8.12 24.99 12.96
C ILE A 19 7.85 23.51 13.27
N MET A 20 7.35 23.18 14.48
CA MET A 20 6.97 21.80 14.82
C MET A 20 5.78 21.29 13.98
N LEU A 21 4.86 22.17 13.54
CA LEU A 21 3.74 21.81 12.67
C LEU A 21 4.12 21.68 11.19
N LEU A 22 5.19 22.35 10.75
CA LEU A 22 5.72 22.26 9.38
C LEU A 22 6.49 20.95 9.10
N GLY A 23 6.81 20.17 10.13
CA GLY A 23 7.59 18.92 10.02
C GLY A 23 6.87 17.73 9.38
N CYS A 24 5.54 17.77 9.24
CA CYS A 24 4.79 16.78 8.47
C CYS A 24 4.55 17.27 7.04
N GLN A 25 5.62 17.62 6.32
CA GLN A 25 5.51 17.64 4.86
C GLN A 25 5.32 16.20 4.42
N GLN A 26 4.08 15.85 4.07
CA GLN A 26 3.74 14.58 3.45
C GLN A 26 4.53 14.48 2.15
N GLN A 27 5.67 13.80 2.21
CA GLN A 27 6.52 13.54 1.05
C GLN A 27 5.62 12.89 0.00
N LYS A 28 5.38 13.60 -1.11
CA LYS A 28 4.74 13.00 -2.29
C LYS A 28 5.68 11.88 -2.74
N GLU A 29 5.36 10.64 -2.38
CA GLU A 29 6.06 9.49 -2.94
C GLU A 29 5.95 9.58 -4.47
N GLU A 30 7.08 9.63 -5.16
CA GLU A 30 7.12 9.62 -6.64
C GLU A 30 6.53 8.31 -7.21
N THR A 31 6.56 7.25 -6.40
CA THR A 31 6.03 5.93 -6.73
C THR A 31 4.90 5.57 -5.77
N PRO A 32 3.71 5.15 -6.24
CA PRO A 32 2.62 4.74 -5.35
C PRO A 32 3.03 3.64 -4.37
N PHE A 33 2.59 3.76 -3.12
CA PHE A 33 2.98 2.86 -2.04
C PHE A 33 2.73 1.37 -2.29
N TYR A 34 1.76 1.06 -3.15
CA TYR A 34 1.35 -0.30 -3.44
C TYR A 34 2.18 -0.93 -4.56
N TYR A 35 2.98 -0.17 -5.31
CA TYR A 35 3.84 -0.72 -6.38
C TYR A 35 4.97 -1.58 -5.82
N GLY A 36 5.29 -2.64 -6.54
CA GLY A 36 6.33 -3.61 -6.19
C GLY A 36 5.74 -4.98 -5.90
N THR A 37 6.62 -5.88 -5.45
CA THR A 37 6.29 -7.27 -5.16
C THR A 37 6.02 -7.48 -3.68
N TRP A 38 4.95 -8.22 -3.38
CA TRP A 38 4.47 -8.48 -2.04
C TRP A 38 4.29 -9.98 -1.83
N ASP A 39 4.73 -10.48 -0.69
CA ASP A 39 4.42 -11.82 -0.21
C ASP A 39 3.00 -11.84 0.36
N GLU A 40 2.17 -12.76 -0.13
CA GLU A 40 0.80 -12.93 0.34
C GLU A 40 0.73 -13.61 1.71
N GLY A 41 1.82 -14.23 2.17
CA GLY A 41 1.88 -14.84 3.51
C GLY A 41 0.93 -16.04 3.65
N ILE A 42 0.62 -16.73 2.55
CA ILE A 42 -0.28 -17.88 2.56
C ILE A 42 0.36 -19.07 3.29
N THR A 43 -0.44 -19.77 4.09
CA THR A 43 -0.05 -21.06 4.65
C THR A 43 -0.35 -22.13 3.59
N PRO A 44 0.60 -23.04 3.28
CA PRO A 44 0.38 -24.09 2.31
C PRO A 44 -0.87 -24.92 2.62
N GLY A 45 -1.81 -24.98 1.68
CA GLY A 45 -3.01 -25.79 1.77
C GLY A 45 -2.79 -27.21 1.23
N PRO A 46 -3.57 -28.22 1.69
CA PRO A 46 -3.39 -29.61 1.26
C PRO A 46 -3.86 -29.90 -0.17
N MET A 47 -4.69 -29.06 -0.78
CA MET A 47 -5.35 -29.38 -2.07
C MET A 47 -4.63 -28.83 -3.30
N ASP A 48 -4.08 -27.61 -3.24
CA ASP A 48 -3.56 -26.93 -4.43
C ASP A 48 -2.03 -27.01 -4.56
N GLY A 49 -1.35 -27.49 -3.52
CA GLY A 49 0.11 -27.65 -3.50
C GLY A 49 0.88 -26.32 -3.56
N VAL A 50 0.19 -25.18 -3.45
CA VAL A 50 0.81 -23.86 -3.40
C VAL A 50 1.53 -23.71 -2.05
N LYS A 51 2.85 -23.52 -2.10
CA LYS A 51 3.73 -23.33 -0.95
C LYS A 51 3.87 -21.86 -0.56
N SER A 52 3.86 -20.97 -1.52
CA SER A 52 3.91 -19.52 -1.32
C SER A 52 3.31 -18.80 -2.52
N ALA A 53 2.84 -17.58 -2.31
CA ALA A 53 2.29 -16.75 -3.37
C ALA A 53 2.81 -15.33 -3.20
N THR A 54 3.13 -14.70 -4.32
CA THR A 54 3.55 -13.31 -4.38
C THR A 54 2.73 -12.57 -5.41
N VAL A 55 2.51 -11.29 -5.17
CA VAL A 55 1.80 -10.41 -6.09
C VAL A 55 2.64 -9.19 -6.41
N THR A 56 2.77 -8.87 -7.68
CA THR A 56 3.48 -7.69 -8.17
C THR A 56 2.48 -6.69 -8.73
N PHE A 57 2.41 -5.52 -8.12
CA PHE A 57 1.65 -4.39 -8.65
C PHE A 57 2.58 -3.50 -9.46
N THR A 58 2.23 -3.31 -10.73
CA THR A 58 2.86 -2.32 -11.61
C THR A 58 1.88 -1.20 -11.92
N LYS A 59 2.18 -0.35 -12.90
CA LYS A 59 1.35 0.79 -13.24
C LYS A 59 -0.04 0.41 -13.74
N ASP A 60 -0.12 -0.60 -14.58
CA ASP A 60 -1.33 -0.92 -15.34
C ASP A 60 -1.82 -2.36 -15.10
N GLU A 61 -1.01 -3.18 -14.44
CA GLU A 61 -1.28 -4.61 -14.25
C GLU A 61 -0.87 -5.14 -12.87
N VAL A 62 -1.57 -6.19 -12.46
CA VAL A 62 -1.26 -7.03 -11.30
C VAL A 62 -0.83 -8.39 -11.82
N VAL A 63 0.29 -8.89 -11.31
CA VAL A 63 0.82 -10.22 -11.67
C VAL A 63 0.97 -11.06 -10.41
N GLU A 64 0.23 -12.14 -10.32
CA GLU A 64 0.34 -13.12 -9.24
C GLU A 64 1.30 -14.23 -9.65
N THR A 65 2.11 -14.71 -8.72
CA THR A 65 3.07 -15.81 -8.91
C THR A 65 2.98 -16.76 -7.73
N GLU A 66 2.74 -18.03 -8.02
CA GLU A 66 2.60 -19.10 -7.04
C GLU A 66 3.78 -20.06 -7.14
N VAL A 67 4.32 -20.48 -6.00
CA VAL A 67 5.30 -21.57 -5.92
C VAL A 67 4.54 -22.84 -5.63
N ILE A 68 4.44 -23.73 -6.61
CA ILE A 68 3.66 -24.98 -6.50
C ILE A 68 4.60 -26.17 -6.32
N GLU A 69 4.28 -27.05 -5.37
CA GLU A 69 5.03 -28.29 -5.14
C GLU A 69 5.18 -29.11 -6.42
N GLY A 70 6.43 -29.42 -6.79
CA GLY A 70 6.75 -30.21 -7.98
C GLY A 70 6.66 -29.45 -9.31
N ARG A 71 6.19 -28.20 -9.32
CA ARG A 71 6.15 -27.34 -10.53
C ARG A 71 7.07 -26.12 -10.44
N GLY A 72 7.41 -25.68 -9.23
CA GLY A 72 8.21 -24.47 -9.01
C GLY A 72 7.35 -23.21 -9.15
N GLU A 73 7.97 -22.11 -9.55
CA GLU A 73 7.30 -20.82 -9.77
C GLU A 73 6.41 -20.86 -11.01
N VAL A 74 5.15 -20.50 -10.83
CA VAL A 74 4.14 -20.39 -11.88
C VAL A 74 3.56 -18.99 -11.82
N GLN A 75 3.75 -18.23 -12.89
CA GLN A 75 3.14 -16.92 -13.06
C GLN A 75 1.73 -17.07 -13.62
N LEU A 76 0.74 -16.50 -12.92
CA LEU A 76 -0.65 -16.47 -13.36
C LEU A 76 -0.84 -15.39 -14.44
N PRO A 77 -1.91 -15.47 -15.26
CA PRO A 77 -2.24 -14.43 -16.23
C PRO A 77 -2.36 -13.05 -15.55
N PHE A 78 -1.73 -12.04 -16.14
CA PHE A 78 -1.77 -10.69 -15.63
C PHE A 78 -3.20 -10.12 -15.64
N MET A 79 -3.51 -9.30 -14.64
CA MET A 79 -4.79 -8.62 -14.52
C MET A 79 -4.59 -7.12 -14.68
N ALA A 80 -5.04 -6.58 -15.81
CA ALA A 80 -5.03 -5.15 -16.03
C ALA A 80 -6.01 -4.46 -15.09
N TYR A 81 -5.66 -3.28 -14.57
CA TYR A 81 -6.52 -2.51 -13.67
C TYR A 81 -6.40 -1.01 -13.94
N LYS A 82 -7.35 -0.25 -13.40
CA LYS A 82 -7.27 1.21 -13.31
C LYS A 82 -7.54 1.66 -11.88
N VAL A 83 -6.93 2.77 -11.48
CA VAL A 83 -7.29 3.46 -10.24
C VAL A 83 -8.60 4.21 -10.45
N VAL A 84 -9.59 3.94 -9.61
CA VAL A 84 -10.91 4.57 -9.66
C VAL A 84 -10.98 5.76 -8.72
N SER A 85 -10.44 5.63 -7.52
CA SER A 85 -10.46 6.68 -6.51
C SER A 85 -9.32 6.54 -5.52
N GLN A 86 -8.99 7.65 -4.87
CA GLN A 86 -8.13 7.71 -3.71
C GLN A 86 -8.90 8.36 -2.57
N SER A 87 -9.01 7.66 -1.46
CA SER A 87 -9.68 8.12 -0.25
C SER A 87 -8.78 9.07 0.56
N THR A 88 -9.39 9.82 1.47
CA THR A 88 -8.69 10.79 2.33
C THR A 88 -7.73 10.14 3.33
N ASP A 89 -7.95 8.88 3.67
CA ASP A 89 -7.07 8.03 4.48
C ASP A 89 -5.87 7.47 3.68
N GLY A 90 -5.78 7.78 2.38
CA GLY A 90 -4.74 7.29 1.48
C GLY A 90 -5.05 5.94 0.83
N SER A 91 -6.19 5.31 1.14
CA SER A 91 -6.64 4.07 0.49
C SER A 91 -6.90 4.28 -1.00
N ILE A 92 -6.61 3.29 -1.82
CA ILE A 92 -6.80 3.31 -3.28
C ILE A 92 -7.86 2.28 -3.66
N GLU A 93 -8.89 2.71 -4.39
CA GLU A 93 -9.81 1.78 -5.05
C GLU A 93 -9.31 1.51 -6.47
N ILE A 94 -9.09 0.25 -6.79
CA ILE A 94 -8.78 -0.21 -8.15
C ILE A 94 -9.96 -1.00 -8.73
N GLN A 95 -10.11 -0.94 -10.05
CA GLN A 95 -11.06 -1.77 -10.79
C GLN A 95 -10.31 -2.55 -11.86
N TYR A 96 -10.53 -3.87 -11.87
CA TYR A 96 -9.96 -4.74 -12.89
C TYR A 96 -10.67 -4.56 -14.24
N LEU A 97 -9.91 -4.82 -15.30
CA LEU A 97 -10.34 -4.74 -16.68
C LEU A 97 -10.47 -6.13 -17.30
N GLY A 98 -11.07 -6.22 -18.48
CA GLY A 98 -11.20 -7.48 -19.22
C GLY A 98 -12.12 -8.49 -18.52
N PRO A 99 -11.75 -9.78 -18.45
CA PRO A 99 -12.61 -10.85 -17.91
C PRO A 99 -13.02 -10.66 -16.45
N TYR A 100 -12.25 -9.89 -15.68
CA TYR A 100 -12.50 -9.66 -14.26
C TYR A 100 -13.36 -8.42 -14.00
N TYR A 101 -13.72 -7.64 -15.02
CA TYR A 101 -14.65 -6.51 -14.86
C TYR A 101 -16.06 -7.02 -14.47
N PRO A 102 -16.79 -6.37 -13.54
CA PRO A 102 -16.52 -5.07 -12.91
C PRO A 102 -15.82 -5.14 -11.55
N LEU A 103 -15.10 -6.23 -11.24
CA LEU A 103 -14.52 -6.47 -9.93
C LEU A 103 -13.63 -5.31 -9.46
N LYS A 104 -13.79 -4.95 -8.19
CA LYS A 104 -13.02 -3.90 -7.52
C LYS A 104 -12.22 -4.47 -6.35
N SER A 105 -11.13 -3.78 -6.03
CA SER A 105 -10.33 -4.03 -4.83
C SER A 105 -9.95 -2.73 -4.16
N THR A 106 -9.70 -2.79 -2.87
CA THR A 106 -9.15 -1.68 -2.09
C THR A 106 -7.74 -2.02 -1.63
N LEU A 107 -6.83 -1.06 -1.76
CA LEU A 107 -5.44 -1.14 -1.32
C LEU A 107 -5.22 -0.10 -0.22
N LYS A 108 -4.69 -0.52 0.94
CA LYS A 108 -4.43 0.36 2.09
C LYS A 108 -3.03 0.13 2.64
N ARG A 109 -2.44 1.15 3.26
CA ARG A 109 -1.21 0.98 4.02
C ARG A 109 -1.52 0.20 5.30
N GLY A 110 -0.78 -0.88 5.54
CA GLY A 110 -0.79 -1.58 6.80
C GLY A 110 0.35 -1.14 7.72
N GLU A 111 0.43 -1.78 8.88
CA GLU A 111 1.52 -1.56 9.83
C GLU A 111 2.86 -2.06 9.27
N ASN A 112 3.97 -1.51 9.76
CA ASN A 112 5.34 -1.95 9.41
C ASN A 112 5.65 -1.97 7.90
N GLY A 113 4.98 -1.13 7.11
CA GLY A 113 5.18 -1.07 5.66
C GLY A 113 4.53 -2.22 4.87
N THR A 114 3.56 -2.90 5.47
CA THR A 114 2.71 -3.90 4.78
C THR A 114 1.67 -3.24 3.87
N LEU A 115 1.15 -4.04 2.94
CA LEU A 115 0.03 -3.66 2.05
C LEU A 115 -1.20 -4.49 2.44
N ILE A 116 -2.29 -3.82 2.77
CA ILE A 116 -3.58 -4.46 2.98
C ILE A 116 -4.34 -4.45 1.65
N TRP A 117 -4.70 -5.62 1.16
CA TRP A 117 -5.47 -5.79 -0.06
C TRP A 117 -6.82 -6.45 0.24
N GLU A 118 -7.89 -5.70 -0.01
CA GLU A 118 -9.26 -6.15 0.17
C GLU A 118 -9.89 -6.47 -1.19
N GLN A 119 -10.32 -7.71 -1.37
CA GLN A 119 -10.96 -8.19 -2.61
C GLN A 119 -12.01 -9.24 -2.26
N ASN A 120 -13.19 -9.18 -2.88
CA ASN A 120 -14.25 -10.19 -2.68
C ASN A 120 -14.62 -10.44 -1.20
N GLY A 121 -14.53 -9.42 -0.34
CA GLY A 121 -14.79 -9.55 1.09
C GLY A 121 -13.68 -10.24 1.90
N GLN A 122 -12.57 -10.60 1.27
CA GLN A 122 -11.37 -11.09 1.93
C GLN A 122 -10.36 -9.95 2.09
N THR A 123 -9.63 -9.96 3.21
CA THR A 123 -8.55 -9.03 3.50
C THR A 123 -7.25 -9.81 3.59
N LYS A 124 -6.29 -9.48 2.74
CA LYS A 124 -4.92 -10.00 2.76
C LYS A 124 -3.98 -8.93 3.30
N THR A 125 -3.12 -9.29 4.25
CA THR A 125 -2.04 -8.40 4.73
C THR A 125 -0.73 -8.93 4.17
N MET A 126 -0.11 -8.17 3.28
CA MET A 126 1.01 -8.62 2.47
C MET A 126 2.29 -7.88 2.85
N THR A 127 3.41 -8.57 2.80
CA THR A 127 4.71 -8.03 3.20
C THR A 127 5.55 -7.71 1.97
N ARG A 128 6.17 -6.53 1.93
CA ARG A 128 6.98 -6.14 0.76
C ARG A 128 8.22 -7.02 0.65
N ILE A 129 8.43 -7.61 -0.52
CA ILE A 129 9.66 -8.31 -0.86
C ILE A 129 10.66 -7.27 -1.37
N LYS A 130 11.86 -7.27 -0.80
CA LYS A 130 12.97 -6.47 -1.32
C LYS A 130 13.59 -7.25 -2.47
N SER A 131 13.42 -6.74 -3.69
CA SER A 131 14.16 -7.21 -4.86
C SER A 131 15.57 -6.63 -4.88
#